data_AF-A0A6J4HJC5-F1
#
_entry.id   AF-A0A6J4HJC5-F1
#
_cell.length_a   1.000
_cell.length_b   1.000
_cell.length_c   1.000
_cell.angle_alpha   90.00
_cell.angle_beta   90.00
_cell.angle_gamma   90.00
#
_symmetry.space_group_name_H-M   'P 1'
#
loop_
_entity.id
_entity.type
_entity.pdbx_description
1 polymer ?
#
loop_
_entity_poly.entity_id
_entity_poly.type
_entity_poly.pdbx_seq_one_letter_code
_entity_poly.pdbx_strand_id
1 'polypeptide(L)'
;MDVSAAGPLVTNAGAGRDAAVPGVPSGPGWLLLRDCPLGGGGPPVALALLHPKIGVALVDFVPAPRTDAADRLRRALDARRFPAIFGGYPPIVGVVLPADRLPELGQVLSARFKAEPRSALEGGEAWLPTARAALEAKPEAADPAAAPGAERRDVPPWRAAVFILGAAASGAALAAVVLMPPGPVSRNGLDAARTVATAAPQPAAPPVPRPASSRERVPVPEAAVAP
;
A
#
# COMPACT_ATOMS: atom_id res chain seq x y z
N MET A 1 6.67 -1.63 -44.58
CA MET A 1 6.01 -1.25 -43.30
C MET A 1 5.82 -2.54 -42.54
N ASP A 2 6.81 -2.87 -41.71
CA ASP A 2 6.93 -4.15 -41.02
C ASP A 2 6.53 -3.92 -39.55
N VAL A 3 5.35 -4.42 -39.18
CA VAL A 3 4.80 -4.33 -37.83
C VAL A 3 4.25 -5.69 -37.48
N SER A 4 5.06 -6.56 -36.86
CA SER A 4 4.57 -7.62 -35.96
C SER A 4 5.74 -8.39 -35.35
N ALA A 5 6.31 -7.82 -34.29
CA ALA A 5 7.02 -8.59 -33.28
C ALA A 5 6.10 -8.72 -32.06
N ALA A 6 5.12 -9.63 -32.16
CA ALA A 6 4.40 -10.14 -30.99
C ALA A 6 5.39 -11.02 -30.21
N GLY A 7 6.05 -10.43 -29.21
CA GLY A 7 6.89 -11.17 -28.28
C GLY A 7 6.04 -12.20 -27.51
N PRO A 8 6.59 -13.37 -27.17
CA PRO A 8 5.86 -14.41 -26.48
C PRO A 8 5.42 -13.93 -25.10
N LEU A 9 4.11 -13.98 -24.87
CA LEU A 9 3.49 -13.81 -23.56
C LEU A 9 3.94 -15.00 -22.69
N VAL A 10 4.97 -14.79 -21.86
CA VAL A 10 5.43 -15.79 -20.89
C VAL A 10 4.33 -15.96 -19.84
N THR A 11 3.50 -16.98 -20.03
CA THR A 11 2.51 -17.42 -19.04
C THR A 11 3.24 -18.21 -17.96
N ASN A 12 3.70 -17.52 -16.92
CA ASN A 12 4.42 -18.14 -15.81
C ASN A 12 3.41 -18.80 -14.85
N ALA A 13 2.82 -19.91 -15.27
CA ALA A 13 1.96 -20.75 -14.44
C ALA A 13 2.82 -21.79 -13.69
N GLY A 14 3.23 -21.43 -12.48
CA GLY A 14 3.43 -22.35 -11.35
C GLY A 14 4.40 -23.52 -11.53
N ALA A 15 5.72 -23.29 -11.46
CA ALA A 15 6.69 -24.39 -11.26
C ALA A 15 8.03 -24.01 -10.60
N GLY A 16 8.14 -22.87 -9.89
CA GLY A 16 9.42 -22.41 -9.33
C GLY A 16 9.35 -21.91 -7.88
N ARG A 17 8.67 -22.65 -6.99
CA ARG A 17 8.22 -22.13 -5.68
C ARG A 17 9.26 -22.11 -4.54
N ASP A 18 10.41 -22.76 -4.66
CA ASP A 18 11.35 -22.91 -3.53
C ASP A 18 12.80 -22.49 -3.82
N ALA A 19 13.05 -21.79 -4.93
CA ALA A 19 14.38 -21.22 -5.15
C ALA A 19 14.63 -20.14 -4.07
N ALA A 20 15.43 -20.48 -3.06
CA ALA A 20 15.85 -19.58 -2.01
C ALA A 20 16.44 -18.32 -2.66
N VAL A 21 15.85 -17.18 -2.35
CA VAL A 21 16.39 -15.89 -2.80
C VAL A 21 17.41 -15.44 -1.76
N PRO A 22 18.69 -15.27 -2.12
CA PRO A 22 19.70 -14.79 -1.19
C PRO A 22 19.29 -13.46 -0.57
N GLY A 23 19.36 -13.36 0.76
CA GLY A 23 19.03 -12.12 1.50
C GLY A 23 17.56 -11.93 1.86
N VAL A 24 16.65 -12.75 1.30
CA VAL A 24 15.25 -12.77 1.75
C VAL A 24 15.17 -13.55 3.07
N PRO A 25 14.43 -13.05 4.08
CA PRO A 25 14.23 -13.80 5.32
C PRO A 25 13.59 -15.16 5.02
N SER A 26 14.40 -16.22 5.12
CA SER A 26 14.01 -17.62 4.93
C SER A 26 13.71 -18.34 6.26
N GLY A 27 13.55 -17.57 7.33
CA GLY A 27 13.15 -18.10 8.62
C GLY A 27 11.78 -18.80 8.56
N PRO A 28 11.50 -19.71 9.49
CA PRO A 28 10.24 -20.44 9.52
C PRO A 28 9.06 -19.45 9.55
N GLY A 29 8.06 -19.71 8.69
CA GLY A 29 6.80 -18.95 8.67
C GLY A 29 6.69 -17.85 7.60
N TRP A 30 7.76 -17.55 6.84
CA TRP A 30 7.65 -16.65 5.69
C TRP A 30 7.20 -17.42 4.43
N LEU A 31 6.11 -16.97 3.82
CA LEU A 31 5.68 -17.38 2.49
C LEU A 31 6.13 -16.31 1.48
N LEU A 32 6.93 -16.72 0.49
CA LEU A 32 7.39 -15.85 -0.59
C LEU A 32 6.56 -16.08 -1.86
N LEU A 33 6.06 -14.99 -2.42
CA LEU A 33 5.42 -14.94 -3.73
C LEU A 33 6.22 -13.97 -4.63
N ARG A 34 6.25 -14.25 -5.93
CA ARG A 34 6.95 -13.44 -6.94
C ARG A 34 5.96 -12.92 -7.98
N ASP A 35 6.28 -11.77 -8.57
CA ASP A 35 5.54 -11.17 -9.69
C ASP A 35 4.03 -11.09 -9.41
N CYS A 36 3.67 -10.60 -8.22
CA CYS A 36 2.29 -10.55 -7.74
C CYS A 36 1.50 -9.48 -8.52
N PRO A 37 0.53 -9.86 -9.38
CA PRO A 37 -0.11 -8.92 -10.29
C PRO A 37 -0.91 -7.82 -9.59
N LEU A 38 -1.37 -8.04 -8.35
CA LEU A 38 -2.07 -7.08 -7.48
C LEU A 38 -3.05 -6.19 -8.27
N GLY A 39 -4.29 -6.67 -8.38
CA GLY A 39 -5.36 -6.07 -9.19
C GLY A 39 -5.52 -4.55 -9.07
N GLY A 40 -6.24 -3.94 -10.02
CA GLY A 40 -6.43 -2.49 -10.07
C GLY A 40 -5.47 -1.75 -11.01
N GLY A 41 -4.94 -2.43 -12.04
CA GLY A 41 -4.31 -1.79 -13.20
C GLY A 41 -2.89 -1.26 -13.02
N GLY A 42 -2.27 -1.45 -11.85
CA GLY A 42 -0.86 -1.09 -11.62
C GLY A 42 0.13 -2.20 -12.00
N PRO A 43 1.45 -1.92 -11.97
CA PRO A 43 2.47 -2.93 -12.23
C PRO A 43 2.43 -4.05 -11.17
N PRO A 44 2.86 -5.27 -11.52
CA PRO A 44 3.02 -6.36 -10.55
C PRO A 44 4.07 -5.98 -9.50
N VAL A 45 3.88 -6.45 -8.27
CA VAL A 45 4.88 -6.34 -7.21
C VAL A 45 5.92 -7.44 -7.38
N ALA A 46 7.19 -7.07 -7.33
CA ALA A 46 8.28 -8.02 -7.62
C ALA A 46 8.30 -9.19 -6.61
N LEU A 47 8.23 -8.90 -5.31
CA LEU A 47 8.14 -9.91 -4.25
C LEU A 47 7.08 -9.54 -3.22
N ALA A 48 6.27 -10.51 -2.81
CA ALA A 48 5.41 -10.39 -1.64
C ALA A 48 5.80 -11.45 -0.61
N LEU A 49 6.00 -10.99 0.63
CA LEU A 49 6.39 -11.81 1.77
C LEU A 49 5.25 -11.80 2.78
N LEU A 50 4.71 -12.97 3.10
CA LEU A 50 3.62 -13.10 4.08
C LEU A 50 4.14 -13.87 5.29
N HIS A 51 3.83 -13.37 6.49
CA HIS A 51 4.14 -14.05 7.74
C HIS A 51 2.95 -13.99 8.70
N PRO A 52 2.49 -15.13 9.25
CA PRO A 52 1.25 -15.21 10.00
C PRO A 52 1.19 -14.27 11.21
N LYS A 53 2.33 -14.09 11.89
CA LYS A 53 2.44 -13.27 13.11
C LYS A 53 2.95 -11.85 12.91
N ILE A 54 3.42 -11.50 11.70
CA ILE A 54 4.07 -10.20 11.44
C ILE A 54 3.24 -9.37 10.47
N GLY A 55 2.80 -9.96 9.35
CA GLY A 55 2.00 -9.28 8.34
C GLY A 55 2.48 -9.56 6.92
N VAL A 56 2.29 -8.60 6.03
CA VAL A 56 2.63 -8.69 4.60
C VAL A 56 3.63 -7.58 4.24
N ALA A 57 4.72 -7.95 3.58
CA ALA A 57 5.67 -7.02 3.00
C ALA A 57 5.64 -7.11 1.47
N LEU A 58 5.46 -5.96 0.83
CA LEU A 58 5.46 -5.80 -0.62
C LEU A 58 6.77 -5.13 -1.01
N VAL A 59 7.57 -5.82 -1.81
CA VAL A 59 8.94 -5.43 -2.13
C VAL A 59 9.08 -5.24 -3.63
N ASP A 60 9.44 -4.03 -4.02
CA ASP A 60 9.74 -3.64 -5.39
C ASP A 60 11.21 -3.25 -5.55
N PHE A 61 11.73 -3.37 -6.77
CA PHE A 61 13.12 -3.07 -7.08
C PHE A 61 13.26 -1.79 -7.92
N VAL A 62 14.21 -0.92 -7.56
CA VAL A 62 14.57 0.26 -8.37
C VAL A 62 15.03 -0.20 -9.76
N PRO A 63 14.61 0.46 -10.87
CA PRO A 63 13.96 1.78 -10.96
C PRO A 63 12.42 1.76 -10.96
N ALA A 64 11.77 0.90 -10.17
CA ALA A 64 10.33 0.97 -10.00
C ALA A 64 9.88 2.32 -9.39
N PRO A 65 8.84 2.98 -9.94
CA PRO A 65 8.22 4.12 -9.30
C PRO A 65 7.63 3.69 -7.95
N ARG A 66 7.52 4.62 -6.99
CA ARG A 66 6.86 4.34 -5.70
C ARG A 66 5.45 3.82 -5.98
N THR A 67 5.22 2.54 -5.68
CA THR A 67 3.96 1.87 -5.98
C THR A 67 2.93 2.14 -4.88
N ASP A 68 1.66 2.25 -5.26
CA ASP A 68 0.49 2.23 -4.37
C ASP A 68 0.13 0.79 -3.94
N ALA A 69 1.11 -0.13 -3.97
CA ALA A 69 0.90 -1.56 -3.84
C ALA A 69 0.19 -1.96 -2.54
N ALA A 70 0.51 -1.28 -1.43
CA ALA A 70 -0.15 -1.52 -0.14
C ALA A 70 -1.65 -1.20 -0.20
N ASP A 71 -2.02 -0.09 -0.85
CA ASP A 71 -3.42 0.31 -1.00
C ASP A 71 -4.16 -0.57 -2.00
N ARG A 72 -3.49 -0.99 -3.08
CA ARG A 72 -4.01 -2.03 -4.00
C ARG A 72 -4.28 -3.34 -3.28
N LEU A 73 -3.36 -3.79 -2.42
CA LEU A 73 -3.57 -4.99 -1.63
C LEU A 73 -4.76 -4.84 -0.68
N ARG A 74 -4.89 -3.70 0.02
CA ARG A 74 -6.06 -3.44 0.90
C ARG A 74 -7.38 -3.53 0.11
N ARG A 75 -7.46 -2.88 -1.05
CA ARG A 75 -8.64 -2.98 -1.94
C ARG A 75 -8.92 -4.42 -2.39
N ALA A 76 -7.88 -5.18 -2.72
CA ALA A 76 -8.03 -6.59 -3.10
C ALA A 76 -8.49 -7.47 -1.93
N LEU A 77 -8.06 -7.17 -0.70
CA LEU A 77 -8.54 -7.82 0.52
C LEU A 77 -10.00 -7.44 0.83
N ASP A 78 -10.38 -6.19 0.60
CA ASP A 78 -11.76 -5.71 0.77
C ASP A 78 -12.75 -6.40 -0.14
N ALA A 79 -12.37 -6.59 -1.41
CA ALA A 79 -13.16 -7.35 -2.37
C ALA A 79 -13.46 -8.79 -1.90
N ARG A 80 -12.64 -9.32 -0.98
CA ARG A 80 -12.79 -10.64 -0.35
C ARG A 80 -13.40 -10.59 1.05
N ARG A 81 -13.95 -9.43 1.45
CA ARG A 81 -14.51 -9.16 2.79
C ARG A 81 -13.54 -9.46 3.93
N PHE A 82 -12.24 -9.33 3.67
CA PHE A 82 -11.19 -9.76 4.61
C PHE A 82 -11.34 -9.13 6.01
N PRO A 83 -11.56 -7.81 6.18
CA PRO A 83 -11.70 -7.23 7.51
C PRO A 83 -12.93 -7.74 8.27
N ALA A 84 -14.01 -8.06 7.56
CA ALA A 84 -15.22 -8.61 8.16
C ALA A 84 -15.04 -10.06 8.63
N ILE A 85 -14.09 -10.79 8.05
CA ILE A 85 -13.80 -12.20 8.41
C ILE A 85 -12.74 -12.30 9.51
N PHE A 86 -11.73 -11.41 9.50
CA PHE A 86 -10.55 -11.51 10.38
C PHE A 86 -10.40 -10.35 11.37
N GLY A 87 -11.39 -9.47 11.47
CA GLY A 87 -11.41 -8.36 12.44
C GLY A 87 -10.52 -7.16 12.08
N GLY A 88 -9.93 -7.12 10.88
CA GLY A 88 -9.06 -6.04 10.42
C GLY A 88 -8.12 -6.45 9.29
N TYR A 89 -7.04 -5.71 9.10
CA TYR A 89 -5.97 -6.05 8.15
C TYR A 89 -4.69 -6.45 8.89
N PRO A 90 -3.86 -7.33 8.30
CA PRO A 90 -2.49 -7.46 8.77
C PRO A 90 -1.73 -6.15 8.56
N PRO A 91 -0.62 -5.93 9.28
CA PRO A 91 0.36 -4.92 8.90
C PRO A 91 0.79 -5.15 7.45
N ILE A 92 0.66 -4.12 6.62
CA ILE A 92 1.06 -4.17 5.20
C ILE A 92 2.10 -3.07 4.99
N VAL A 93 3.34 -3.46 4.72
CA VAL A 93 4.45 -2.51 4.48
C VAL A 93 4.93 -2.61 3.03
N GLY A 94 5.12 -1.46 2.39
CA GLY A 94 5.74 -1.37 1.07
C GLY A 94 7.21 -0.94 1.19
N VAL A 95 8.10 -1.62 0.47
CA VAL A 95 9.53 -1.31 0.41
C VAL A 95 9.97 -1.27 -1.04
N VAL A 96 10.67 -0.21 -1.42
CA VAL A 96 11.38 -0.12 -2.70
C VAL A 96 12.87 -0.11 -2.37
N LEU A 97 13.64 -1.06 -2.91
CA LEU A 97 15.09 -1.10 -2.71
C LEU A 97 15.85 -1.48 -4.00
N PRO A 98 17.11 -1.07 -4.15
CA PRO A 98 17.99 -1.63 -5.18
C PRO A 98 18.20 -3.15 -4.99
N ALA A 99 18.34 -3.90 -6.08
CA ALA A 99 18.51 -5.37 -5.99
C ALA A 99 19.81 -5.79 -5.28
N ASP A 100 20.87 -4.99 -5.37
CA ASP A 100 22.14 -5.17 -4.66
C ASP A 100 22.00 -5.02 -3.13
N ARG A 101 20.94 -4.34 -2.66
CA ARG A 101 20.63 -4.17 -1.23
C ARG A 101 19.70 -5.25 -0.68
N LEU A 102 19.39 -6.29 -1.46
CA LEU A 102 18.55 -7.39 -1.00
C LEU A 102 19.07 -8.10 0.27
N PRO A 103 20.39 -8.24 0.52
CA PRO A 103 20.90 -8.76 1.79
C PRO A 103 20.48 -7.96 3.03
N GLU A 104 20.13 -6.67 2.86
CA GLU A 104 19.70 -5.78 3.96
C GLU A 104 18.18 -5.84 4.18
N LEU A 105 17.42 -6.54 3.34
CA LEU A 105 15.96 -6.56 3.35
C LEU A 105 15.40 -6.95 4.73
N GLY A 106 15.98 -7.96 5.39
CA GLY A 106 15.55 -8.38 6.73
C GLY A 106 15.61 -7.26 7.77
N GLN A 107 16.67 -6.44 7.74
CA GLN A 107 16.82 -5.29 8.65
C GLN A 107 15.79 -4.20 8.34
N VAL A 108 15.60 -3.88 7.06
CA VAL A 108 14.63 -2.88 6.60
C VAL A 108 13.21 -3.30 6.99
N LEU A 109 12.83 -4.56 6.75
CA LEU A 109 11.51 -5.07 7.13
C LEU A 109 11.30 -5.04 8.64
N SER A 110 12.30 -5.45 9.43
CA SER A 110 12.23 -5.39 10.89
C SER A 110 11.97 -3.97 11.39
N ALA A 111 12.67 -2.97 10.84
CA ALA A 111 12.46 -1.57 11.19
C ALA A 111 11.06 -1.06 10.80
N ARG A 112 10.56 -1.45 9.62
CA ARG A 112 9.23 -1.06 9.12
C ARG A 112 8.10 -1.66 9.95
N PHE A 113 8.13 -2.97 10.20
CA PHE A 113 7.10 -3.63 11.00
C PHE A 113 7.09 -3.20 12.47
N LYS A 114 8.23 -2.78 13.03
CA LYS A 114 8.27 -2.19 14.38
C LYS A 114 7.48 -0.88 14.50
N ALA A 115 7.30 -0.14 13.41
CA ALA A 115 6.53 1.09 13.39
C ALA A 115 5.02 0.84 13.22
N GLU A 116 4.62 -0.36 12.81
CA GLU A 116 3.22 -0.74 12.62
C GLU A 116 2.63 -1.36 13.90
N PRO A 117 1.33 -1.17 14.17
CA PRO A 117 0.64 -1.90 15.23
C PRO A 117 0.72 -3.41 14.99
N ARG A 118 0.93 -4.21 16.04
CA ARG A 118 0.89 -5.67 15.90
C ARG A 118 -0.51 -6.12 15.47
N SER A 119 -0.60 -7.06 14.52
CA SER A 119 -1.88 -7.67 14.15
C SER A 119 -2.46 -8.44 15.33
N ALA A 120 -3.69 -8.08 15.72
CA ALA A 120 -4.58 -8.92 16.50
C ALA A 120 -5.68 -9.48 15.57
N LEU A 121 -5.27 -10.11 14.47
CA LEU A 121 -6.22 -10.73 13.54
C LEU A 121 -6.87 -11.95 14.20
N GLU A 122 -8.18 -12.05 14.05
CA GLU A 122 -8.92 -13.22 14.48
C GLU A 122 -8.55 -14.42 13.61
N GLY A 123 -8.50 -15.63 14.19
CA GLY A 123 -8.21 -16.86 13.43
C GLY A 123 -6.73 -17.16 13.16
N GLY A 124 -5.79 -16.38 13.72
CA GLY A 124 -4.36 -16.73 13.72
C GLY A 124 -3.74 -16.78 12.32
N GLU A 125 -3.48 -17.96 11.79
CA GLU A 125 -2.86 -18.14 10.46
C GLU A 125 -3.88 -18.35 9.33
N ALA A 126 -5.18 -18.46 9.66
CA ALA A 126 -6.25 -18.76 8.71
C ALA A 126 -6.45 -17.69 7.63
N TRP A 127 -5.89 -16.49 7.81
CA TRP A 127 -5.96 -15.40 6.85
C TRP A 127 -4.98 -15.54 5.67
N LEU A 128 -3.92 -16.34 5.82
CA LEU A 128 -2.85 -16.48 4.82
C LEU A 128 -3.36 -16.93 3.44
N PRO A 129 -4.23 -17.96 3.32
CA PRO A 129 -4.76 -18.38 2.01
C PRO A 129 -5.57 -17.28 1.33
N THR A 130 -6.35 -16.50 2.08
CA THR A 130 -7.15 -15.39 1.54
C THR A 130 -6.27 -14.25 1.06
N ALA A 131 -5.23 -13.88 1.82
CA ALA A 131 -4.27 -12.86 1.40
C ALA A 131 -3.44 -13.29 0.20
N ARG A 132 -3.00 -14.56 0.18
CA ARG A 132 -2.34 -15.16 -0.98
C ARG A 132 -3.23 -15.08 -2.22
N ALA A 133 -4.49 -15.48 -2.11
CA ALA A 133 -5.45 -15.40 -3.21
C ALA A 133 -5.68 -13.97 -3.69
N ALA A 134 -5.59 -12.96 -2.81
CA ALA A 134 -5.64 -11.56 -3.20
C ALA A 134 -4.40 -11.11 -3.98
N LEU A 135 -3.21 -11.58 -3.59
CA LEU A 135 -1.95 -11.28 -4.27
C LEU A 135 -1.82 -11.97 -5.64
N GLU A 136 -2.29 -13.22 -5.75
CA GLU A 136 -2.28 -14.02 -6.98
C GLU A 136 -3.48 -13.68 -7.90
N ALA A 137 -4.44 -12.87 -7.45
CA ALA A 137 -5.58 -12.46 -8.26
C ALA A 137 -5.11 -11.68 -9.47
N LYS A 138 -5.35 -12.24 -10.66
CA LYS A 138 -5.16 -11.52 -11.92
C LYS A 138 -6.04 -10.27 -11.87
N PRO A 139 -5.56 -9.10 -12.36
CA PRO A 139 -6.44 -7.97 -12.61
C PRO A 139 -7.55 -8.46 -13.52
N GLU A 140 -8.72 -8.68 -12.94
CA GLU A 140 -9.94 -8.80 -13.70
C GLU A 140 -10.03 -7.46 -14.44
N ALA A 141 -9.85 -7.51 -15.76
CA ALA A 141 -9.94 -6.32 -16.59
C ALA A 141 -11.29 -5.72 -16.22
N ALA A 142 -11.27 -4.58 -15.53
CA ALA A 142 -12.45 -3.99 -14.92
C ALA A 142 -13.53 -3.99 -15.98
N ASP A 143 -14.51 -4.90 -15.83
CA ASP A 143 -15.49 -5.12 -16.88
C ASP A 143 -16.18 -3.77 -17.05
N PRO A 144 -16.04 -3.09 -18.20
CA PRO A 144 -16.62 -1.77 -18.39
C PRO A 144 -18.15 -1.81 -18.24
N ALA A 145 -18.76 -3.01 -18.28
CA ALA A 145 -20.17 -3.23 -18.02
C ALA A 145 -20.55 -3.20 -16.53
N ALA A 146 -19.61 -3.41 -15.60
CA ALA A 146 -19.84 -3.44 -14.16
C ALA A 146 -19.64 -2.08 -13.48
N ALA A 147 -19.82 -0.96 -14.22
CA ALA A 147 -19.97 0.34 -13.59
C ALA A 147 -21.23 0.32 -12.70
N PRO A 148 -21.11 0.39 -11.37
CA PRO A 148 -22.26 0.37 -10.49
C PRO A 148 -22.96 1.71 -10.63
N GLY A 149 -24.11 1.71 -11.32
CA GLY A 149 -25.00 2.86 -11.34
C GLY A 149 -24.35 4.13 -11.90
N ALA A 150 -24.16 4.18 -13.21
CA ALA A 150 -24.86 5.26 -13.90
C ALA A 150 -26.35 5.00 -13.63
N GLU A 151 -26.80 5.48 -12.47
CA GLU A 151 -28.20 5.70 -12.16
C GLU A 151 -28.77 6.29 -13.44
N ARG A 152 -29.58 5.50 -14.16
CA ARG A 152 -30.44 6.04 -15.20
C ARG A 152 -31.24 7.08 -14.44
N ARG A 153 -30.76 8.33 -14.44
CA ARG A 153 -31.59 9.48 -14.15
C ARG A 153 -32.66 9.37 -15.20
N ASP A 154 -33.80 8.82 -14.82
CA ASP A 154 -35.05 9.00 -15.52
C ASP A 154 -35.24 10.51 -15.60
N VAL A 155 -34.69 11.10 -16.67
CA VAL A 155 -34.92 12.50 -17.00
C VAL A 155 -36.37 12.53 -17.47
N PRO A 156 -37.28 13.21 -16.74
CA PRO A 156 -38.67 13.26 -17.14
C PRO A 156 -38.78 13.79 -18.58
N PRO A 157 -39.62 13.20 -19.44
CA PRO A 157 -39.64 13.47 -20.89
C PRO A 157 -40.01 14.90 -21.27
N TRP A 158 -40.43 15.75 -20.31
CA TRP A 158 -40.84 17.13 -20.57
C TRP A 158 -39.67 18.13 -20.67
N ARG A 159 -38.42 17.72 -20.37
CA ARG A 159 -37.24 18.63 -20.46
C ARG A 159 -36.49 18.62 -21.80
N ALA A 160 -36.92 17.82 -22.77
CA ALA A 160 -36.32 17.79 -24.11
C ALA A 160 -36.97 18.76 -25.13
N ALA A 161 -37.94 19.58 -24.72
CA ALA A 161 -38.75 20.40 -25.63
C ALA A 161 -38.29 21.86 -25.83
N VAL A 162 -37.09 22.25 -25.40
CA VAL A 162 -36.56 23.59 -25.69
C VAL A 162 -35.14 23.43 -26.21
N PHE A 163 -34.86 24.07 -27.35
CA PHE A 163 -33.57 24.17 -28.07
C PHE A 163 -33.50 23.55 -29.47
N ILE A 164 -34.57 23.62 -30.26
CA ILE A 164 -34.44 23.74 -31.72
C ILE A 164 -35.38 24.84 -32.24
N LEU A 165 -34.92 26.10 -32.21
CA LEU A 165 -35.31 27.12 -33.19
C LEU A 165 -34.41 28.36 -33.06
N GLY A 166 -33.81 28.80 -34.17
CA GLY A 166 -33.38 30.20 -34.32
C GLY A 166 -31.95 30.43 -34.79
N ALA A 167 -31.65 30.08 -36.04
CA ALA A 167 -30.65 30.79 -36.83
C ALA A 167 -31.38 31.77 -37.76
N ALA A 168 -31.40 33.06 -37.41
CA ALA A 168 -31.49 34.21 -38.34
C ALA A 168 -31.64 35.53 -37.57
N ALA A 169 -30.98 36.57 -38.10
CA ALA A 169 -31.08 38.00 -37.80
C ALA A 169 -30.16 38.57 -36.70
N SER A 170 -29.15 39.28 -37.19
CA SER A 170 -28.41 40.33 -36.51
C SER A 170 -29.35 41.36 -35.89
N GLY A 171 -29.05 41.79 -34.66
CA GLY A 171 -29.72 42.93 -34.03
C GLY A 171 -29.14 43.18 -32.64
N ALA A 172 -28.35 44.24 -32.52
CA ALA A 172 -27.76 44.69 -31.27
C ALA A 172 -28.85 44.98 -30.21
N ALA A 173 -28.70 44.40 -29.03
CA ALA A 173 -29.21 44.97 -27.79
C ALA A 173 -28.46 44.38 -26.59
N LEU A 174 -27.82 45.27 -25.85
CA LEU A 174 -27.26 45.07 -24.52
C LEU A 174 -28.22 44.33 -23.58
N ALA A 175 -27.76 43.30 -22.88
CA ALA A 175 -28.22 43.00 -21.51
C ALA A 175 -27.37 41.91 -20.83
N ALA A 176 -26.66 42.33 -19.78
CA ALA A 176 -26.28 41.57 -18.59
C ALA A 176 -25.50 40.25 -18.75
N VAL A 177 -24.16 40.40 -18.81
CA VAL A 177 -23.24 39.45 -18.17
C VAL A 177 -23.61 39.38 -16.68
N VAL A 178 -24.24 38.27 -16.25
CA VAL A 178 -24.28 37.94 -14.81
C VAL A 178 -22.87 37.52 -14.43
N LEU A 179 -22.15 38.53 -13.93
CA LEU A 179 -20.90 38.44 -13.22
C LEU A 179 -21.13 37.55 -11.98
N MET A 180 -20.89 36.25 -12.10
CA MET A 180 -20.91 35.37 -10.95
C MET A 180 -19.63 35.65 -10.14
N PRO A 181 -19.74 36.05 -8.87
CA PRO A 181 -18.59 36.49 -8.09
C PRO A 181 -17.62 35.32 -7.82
N PRO A 182 -16.30 35.55 -7.81
CA PRO A 182 -15.34 34.58 -7.30
C PRO A 182 -15.68 34.29 -5.84
N GLY A 183 -16.05 33.04 -5.55
CA GLY A 183 -16.25 32.58 -4.17
C GLY A 183 -14.96 32.81 -3.36
N PRO A 184 -15.08 33.27 -2.10
CA PRO A 184 -13.93 33.63 -1.28
C PRO A 184 -13.05 32.42 -0.99
N VAL A 185 -11.77 32.62 -1.26
CA VAL A 185 -10.65 31.82 -0.80
C VAL A 185 -10.72 31.79 0.73
N SER A 186 -11.08 30.65 1.31
CA SER A 186 -11.02 30.44 2.76
C SER A 186 -9.55 30.26 3.15
N ARG A 187 -8.89 31.39 3.46
CA ARG A 187 -7.50 31.48 3.92
C ARG A 187 -7.53 32.11 5.31
N ASN A 188 -7.06 31.35 6.30
CA ASN A 188 -6.65 31.79 7.64
C ASN A 188 -7.76 32.28 8.60
N GLY A 189 -8.43 31.33 9.25
CA GLY A 189 -8.83 31.49 10.65
C GLY A 189 -7.62 31.21 11.54
N LEU A 190 -6.76 32.23 11.67
CA LEU A 190 -5.67 32.31 12.62
C LEU A 190 -6.19 33.17 13.77
N ASP A 191 -7.06 32.58 14.60
CA ASP A 191 -7.44 33.21 15.87
C ASP A 191 -6.89 32.43 17.04
N ALA A 192 -6.16 33.19 17.84
CA ALA A 192 -5.45 32.80 19.01
C ALA A 192 -6.42 32.44 20.13
N ALA A 193 -6.52 31.14 20.44
CA ALA A 193 -6.83 30.70 21.79
C ALA A 193 -5.55 30.22 22.45
N ARG A 194 -4.82 31.20 23.02
CA ARG A 194 -3.72 31.00 23.97
C ARG A 194 -4.29 30.32 25.21
N THR A 195 -4.40 29.00 25.18
CA THR A 195 -4.66 28.21 26.38
C THR A 195 -3.31 27.93 27.02
N VAL A 196 -2.99 28.69 28.05
CA VAL A 196 -1.91 28.36 28.99
C VAL A 196 -2.35 27.10 29.71
N ALA A 197 -1.98 25.94 29.17
CA ALA A 197 -2.04 24.70 29.91
C ALA A 197 -0.92 24.77 30.96
N THR A 198 -1.29 25.15 32.17
CA THR A 198 -0.53 24.89 33.39
C THR A 198 -0.11 23.43 33.37
N ALA A 199 1.18 23.19 33.10
CA ALA A 199 1.79 21.90 33.24
C ALA A 199 1.63 21.47 34.71
N ALA A 200 0.78 20.47 34.94
CA ALA A 200 0.79 19.75 36.19
C ALA A 200 2.21 19.19 36.43
N PRO A 201 2.73 19.23 37.66
CA PRO A 201 4.04 18.69 37.98
C PRO A 201 4.07 17.22 37.60
N GLN A 202 4.91 16.90 36.61
CA GLN A 202 5.18 15.53 36.20
C GLN A 202 5.79 14.82 37.42
N PRO A 203 5.14 13.79 37.99
CA PRO A 203 5.73 13.04 39.08
C PRO A 203 7.07 12.48 38.60
N ALA A 204 8.13 12.80 39.34
CA ALA A 204 9.48 12.35 39.06
C ALA A 204 9.46 10.83 38.87
N ALA A 205 9.74 10.38 37.64
CA ALA A 205 9.93 8.96 37.39
C ALA A 205 11.07 8.48 38.30
N PRO A 206 10.90 7.35 39.01
CA PRO A 206 11.95 6.80 39.85
C PRO A 206 13.20 6.55 38.98
N PRO A 207 14.42 6.81 39.50
CA PRO A 207 15.65 6.61 38.75
C PRO A 207 15.73 5.15 38.29
N VAL A 208 15.70 4.95 36.97
CA VAL A 208 15.97 3.64 36.37
C VAL A 208 17.40 3.25 36.78
N PRO A 209 17.60 2.12 37.49
CA PRO A 209 18.94 1.67 37.84
C PRO A 209 19.72 1.41 36.55
N ARG A 210 20.84 2.13 36.37
CA ARG A 210 21.78 1.89 35.28
C ARG A 210 22.28 0.45 35.39
N PRO A 211 22.17 -0.40 34.35
CA PRO A 211 22.86 -1.67 34.36
C PRO A 211 24.35 -1.40 34.47
N ALA A 212 24.97 -1.97 35.50
CA ALA A 212 26.40 -1.93 35.71
C ALA A 212 27.11 -2.40 34.43
N SER A 213 28.09 -1.61 34.00
CA SER A 213 29.00 -2.00 32.93
C SER A 213 29.71 -3.31 33.31
N SER A 214 29.23 -4.44 32.79
CA SER A 214 30.02 -5.66 32.73
C SER A 214 31.10 -5.48 31.67
N ARG A 215 32.17 -4.78 32.08
CA ARG A 215 33.52 -5.06 31.62
C ARG A 215 33.84 -6.48 32.06
N GLU A 216 33.61 -7.45 31.20
CA GLU A 216 34.33 -8.72 31.30
C GLU A 216 35.12 -8.92 30.02
N ARG A 217 36.34 -8.38 30.04
CA ARG A 217 37.41 -8.84 29.15
C ARG A 217 37.75 -10.25 29.60
N VAL A 218 37.46 -11.24 28.79
CA VAL A 218 38.12 -12.55 28.92
C VAL A 218 39.36 -12.53 28.02
N PRO A 219 40.57 -12.70 28.58
CA PRO A 219 41.78 -12.86 27.79
C PRO A 219 41.88 -14.25 27.16
N VAL A 220 42.51 -14.22 25.98
CA VAL A 220 43.11 -15.27 25.16
C VAL A 220 43.70 -16.46 25.94
N PRO A 221 43.56 -17.70 25.41
CA PRO A 221 44.70 -18.62 25.41
C PRO A 221 45.21 -18.90 23.99
N GLU A 222 46.43 -18.43 23.77
CA GLU A 222 47.35 -18.79 22.70
C GLU A 222 47.95 -20.14 23.09
N ALA A 223 47.61 -21.18 22.34
CA ALA A 223 48.22 -22.50 22.44
C ALA A 223 47.95 -23.22 21.13
N ALA A 224 48.87 -23.94 20.51
CA ALA A 224 50.30 -23.99 20.63
C ALA A 224 50.78 -24.52 19.28
N VAL A 225 51.88 -23.98 18.81
CA VAL A 225 52.69 -24.55 17.72
C VAL A 225 53.21 -25.92 18.14
N ALA A 226 53.10 -26.91 17.26
CA ALA A 226 53.95 -28.10 17.27
C ALA A 226 54.05 -28.70 15.85
N PRO A 227 55.17 -29.37 15.51
CA PRO A 227 55.83 -29.35 14.20
C PRO A 227 55.24 -30.29 13.13
#